data_AF-A0A936DB75-F1
#
_entry.id   AF-A0A936DB75-F1
#
_cell.length_a   1.000
_cell.length_b   1.000
_cell.length_c   1.000
_cell.angle_alpha   90.00
_cell.angle_beta   90.00
_cell.angle_gamma   90.00
#
_symmetry.space_group_name_H-M   'P 1'
#
loop_
_entity.id
_entity.type
_entity.pdbx_description
1 polymer ?
#
loop_
_entity_poly.entity_id
_entity_poly.type
_entity_poly.pdbx_seq_one_letter_code
_entity_poly.pdbx_strand_id
1 'polypeptide(L)'
;MTTRSEHASDETLSPDELGLPAHACLPFRLTAADAWSPLVISLPHVGLAWPHELGPQPPTDFGRNADYAVDSLYGDAARRGAVAIQAEYSRLVVDLNRAADDISASVVPDHPDPRPRRRPGVPVAATVDHDAPPPRPGRGVVWTHALDNVPLHRGPLAYAALCERIARFHEPYHRALEILLARRRARFGYAILLDAHSMPCSVGVDLVVGSLCGRACGAAVERMALDALDAARGPAGEGAPRLSVRLNDPYLGGELVRRFGRPAEGIHALQLEVSRALYMDERTLTLWQLPASHDDTRATARPPASASHTGAGERAIDDNGARGRYPKTATPPSARQLADFAELRRRVSCLIRALSEPVAATLLDDPRHRTRTSSGTSCGSSRATATGHPKLRARL
;
A
#
# COMPACT_ATOMS: atom_id res chain seq x y z
N MET A 1 -6.51 30.69 17.92
CA MET A 1 -6.66 30.95 16.48
C MET A 1 -5.38 30.52 15.79
N THR A 2 -5.30 29.28 15.31
CA THR A 2 -4.19 28.84 14.45
C THR A 2 -4.41 29.50 13.08
N THR A 3 -3.50 30.38 12.70
CA THR A 3 -3.43 30.96 11.35
C THR A 3 -3.35 29.80 10.36
N ARG A 4 -4.40 29.60 9.55
CA ARG A 4 -4.34 28.62 8.46
C ARG A 4 -3.21 29.04 7.54
N SER A 5 -2.25 28.15 7.30
CA SER A 5 -1.19 28.42 6.32
C SER A 5 -1.81 28.77 4.98
N GLU A 6 -1.43 29.93 4.42
CA GLU A 6 -1.88 30.35 3.10
C GLU A 6 -1.22 29.52 2.00
N HIS A 7 0.05 29.12 2.21
CA HIS A 7 0.82 28.31 1.28
C HIS A 7 0.81 26.82 1.66
N ALA A 8 0.63 25.95 0.66
CA ALA A 8 0.64 24.50 0.87
C ALA A 8 2.01 23.97 1.30
N SER A 9 3.09 24.67 0.91
CA SER A 9 4.48 24.33 1.23
C SER A 9 4.79 24.39 2.72
N ASP A 10 4.04 25.20 3.46
CA ASP A 10 4.27 25.40 4.89
C ASP A 10 3.39 24.46 5.74
N GLU A 11 2.68 23.54 5.08
CA GLU A 11 1.88 22.56 5.80
C GLU A 11 2.77 21.61 6.59
N THR A 12 2.52 21.57 7.90
CA THR A 12 3.21 20.71 8.84
C THR A 12 2.22 19.93 9.70
N LEU A 13 2.74 18.93 10.40
CA LEU A 13 2.07 18.18 11.45
C LEU A 13 2.99 18.15 12.67
N SER A 14 2.50 18.64 13.79
CA SER A 14 3.23 18.59 15.06
C SER A 14 3.01 17.25 15.79
N PRO A 15 3.95 16.79 16.63
CA PRO A 15 3.73 15.62 17.47
C PRO A 15 2.45 15.71 18.32
N ASP A 16 2.19 16.88 18.91
CA ASP A 16 1.02 17.10 19.77
C ASP A 16 -0.31 16.92 19.01
N GLU A 17 -0.41 17.40 17.76
CA GLU A 17 -1.60 17.20 16.90
C GLU A 17 -1.88 15.70 16.63
N LEU A 18 -0.83 14.88 16.70
CA LEU A 18 -0.84 13.46 16.41
C LEU A 18 -0.96 12.59 17.67
N GLY A 19 -1.13 13.19 18.85
CA GLY A 19 -1.18 12.47 20.12
C GLY A 19 0.17 11.90 20.57
N LEU A 20 1.27 12.40 20.00
CA LEU A 20 2.62 12.05 20.38
C LEU A 20 3.17 13.05 21.43
N PRO A 21 4.16 12.66 22.24
CA PRO A 21 4.90 13.60 23.07
C PRO A 21 5.53 14.73 22.23
N ALA A 22 5.56 15.97 22.74
CA ALA A 22 6.00 17.17 22.02
C ALA A 22 7.38 17.07 21.33
N HIS A 23 8.28 16.23 21.86
CA HIS A 23 9.63 16.04 21.32
C HIS A 23 9.81 14.73 20.54
N ALA A 24 8.74 13.97 20.33
CA ALA A 24 8.80 12.72 19.59
C ALA A 24 9.05 12.97 18.09
N CYS A 25 9.89 12.16 17.49
CA CYS A 25 9.99 12.09 16.03
C CYS A 25 8.69 11.49 15.46
N LEU A 26 8.27 11.98 14.29
CA LEU A 26 7.13 11.42 13.58
C LEU A 26 7.48 10.01 13.07
N PRO A 27 6.58 9.01 13.15
CA PRO A 27 6.83 7.66 12.65
C PRO A 27 6.70 7.55 11.11
N PHE A 28 6.61 8.69 10.44
CA PHE A 28 6.47 8.85 9.00
C PHE A 28 7.11 10.17 8.56
N ARG A 29 7.44 10.24 7.26
CA ARG A 29 7.83 11.48 6.59
C ARG A 29 6.61 12.15 5.99
N LEU A 30 6.44 13.45 6.22
CA LEU A 30 5.51 14.30 5.51
C LEU A 30 6.26 15.04 4.39
N THR A 31 5.72 14.99 3.18
CA THR A 31 6.14 15.83 2.05
C THR A 31 5.02 16.81 1.75
N ALA A 32 5.24 18.08 2.09
CA ALA A 32 4.32 19.16 1.78
C ALA A 32 4.20 19.35 0.26
N ALA A 33 3.05 19.86 -0.18
CA ALA A 33 2.78 20.12 -1.58
C ALA A 33 3.20 21.55 -1.98
N ASP A 34 3.56 21.76 -3.24
CA ASP A 34 3.93 23.09 -3.75
C ASP A 34 2.68 23.98 -3.92
N ALA A 35 1.50 23.37 -4.07
CA ALA A 35 0.21 24.03 -4.20
C ALA A 35 -0.89 23.22 -3.50
N TRP A 36 -1.99 23.89 -3.13
CA TRP A 36 -3.14 23.21 -2.54
C TRP A 36 -3.89 22.40 -3.61
N SER A 37 -4.20 21.15 -3.30
CA SER A 37 -5.08 20.27 -4.08
C SER A 37 -5.95 19.43 -3.12
N PRO A 38 -7.02 18.76 -3.59
CA PRO A 38 -7.82 17.86 -2.76
C PRO A 38 -7.11 16.53 -2.46
N LEU A 39 -5.93 16.28 -3.03
CA LEU A 39 -5.25 14.97 -2.99
C LEU A 39 -4.29 14.84 -1.80
N VAL A 40 -4.43 13.71 -1.09
CA VAL A 40 -3.50 13.19 -0.08
C VAL A 40 -3.02 11.81 -0.55
N ILE A 41 -1.72 11.60 -0.58
CA ILE A 41 -1.10 10.31 -0.93
C ILE A 41 -0.57 9.63 0.34
N SER A 42 -0.93 8.37 0.53
CA SER A 42 -0.49 7.53 1.64
C SER A 42 0.40 6.41 1.11
N LEU A 43 1.61 6.26 1.68
CA LEU A 43 2.53 5.17 1.39
C LEU A 43 2.81 4.40 2.69
N PRO A 44 1.91 3.49 3.11
CA PRO A 44 1.96 2.87 4.43
C PRO A 44 2.99 1.75 4.55
N HIS A 45 3.48 1.20 3.42
CA HIS A 45 4.29 -0.03 3.40
C HIS A 45 5.71 0.17 2.84
N VAL A 46 6.16 1.40 2.63
CA VAL A 46 7.51 1.71 2.12
C VAL A 46 8.59 1.70 3.20
N GLY A 47 8.20 1.83 4.47
CA GLY A 47 9.13 1.90 5.59
C GLY A 47 9.94 0.61 5.77
N LEU A 48 11.19 0.77 6.23
CA LEU A 48 12.13 -0.34 6.44
C LEU A 48 12.77 -0.30 7.83
N ALA A 49 12.55 0.76 8.61
CA ALA A 49 13.14 0.87 9.94
C ALA A 49 12.54 -0.17 10.90
N TRP A 50 13.38 -0.63 11.83
CA TRP A 50 12.99 -1.44 12.99
C TRP A 50 13.36 -0.70 14.28
N PRO A 51 12.40 -0.44 15.17
CA PRO A 51 12.66 0.27 16.43
C PRO A 51 13.45 -0.62 17.39
N HIS A 52 14.57 -0.10 17.92
CA HIS A 52 15.46 -0.82 18.83
C HIS A 52 14.76 -1.30 20.11
N GLU A 53 13.70 -0.61 20.53
CA GLU A 53 12.88 -0.91 21.71
C GLU A 53 12.08 -2.20 21.56
N LEU A 54 11.83 -2.66 20.33
CA LEU A 54 11.23 -3.98 20.08
C LEU A 54 12.25 -5.12 20.13
N GLY A 55 13.50 -4.82 20.46
CA GLY A 55 14.61 -5.77 20.51
C GLY A 55 15.30 -5.95 19.16
N PRO A 56 16.10 -7.02 19.01
CA PRO A 56 16.91 -7.22 17.81
C PRO A 56 16.02 -7.36 16.58
N GLN A 57 16.46 -6.75 15.48
CA GLN A 57 15.77 -6.86 14.19
C GLN A 57 15.68 -8.34 13.76
N PRO A 58 14.50 -8.83 13.34
CA PRO A 58 14.34 -10.17 12.80
C PRO A 58 15.25 -10.41 11.58
N PRO A 59 15.87 -11.60 11.45
CA PRO A 59 16.82 -11.90 10.38
C PRO A 59 16.11 -12.24 9.05
N THR A 60 15.32 -11.30 8.54
CA THR A 60 14.59 -11.38 7.26
C THR A 60 14.94 -10.17 6.37
N ASP A 61 14.65 -10.28 5.08
CA ASP A 61 14.79 -9.18 4.13
C ASP A 61 13.55 -8.27 4.21
N PHE A 62 13.72 -7.10 4.83
CA PHE A 62 12.64 -6.13 5.02
C PHE A 62 12.10 -5.58 3.69
N GLY A 63 12.95 -5.44 2.67
CA GLY A 63 12.53 -4.97 1.36
C GLY A 63 11.55 -5.94 0.69
N ARG A 64 11.75 -7.25 0.86
CA ARG A 64 10.78 -8.25 0.36
C ARG A 64 9.42 -8.14 1.03
N ASN A 65 9.40 -7.78 2.30
CA ASN A 65 8.21 -7.62 3.11
C ASN A 65 7.54 -6.23 2.97
N ALA A 66 8.21 -5.28 2.32
CA ALA A 66 7.74 -3.92 2.09
C ALA A 66 7.21 -3.75 0.67
N ASP A 67 6.50 -2.66 0.41
CA ASP A 67 6.14 -2.18 -0.93
C ASP A 67 7.33 -1.41 -1.49
N TYR A 68 8.43 -2.15 -1.63
CA TYR A 68 9.76 -1.60 -1.77
C TYR A 68 9.85 -0.64 -2.95
N ALA A 69 10.33 0.57 -2.68
CA ALA A 69 10.59 1.63 -3.64
C ALA A 69 9.38 2.10 -4.49
N VAL A 70 8.14 1.75 -4.13
CA VAL A 70 6.96 2.23 -4.87
C VAL A 70 6.81 3.75 -4.78
N ASP A 71 7.36 4.37 -3.74
CA ASP A 71 7.45 5.81 -3.57
C ASP A 71 8.19 6.53 -4.71
N SER A 72 9.13 5.85 -5.38
CA SER A 72 9.83 6.40 -6.54
C SER A 72 8.90 6.77 -7.71
N LEU A 73 7.71 6.18 -7.78
CA LEU A 73 6.69 6.49 -8.79
C LEU A 73 5.95 7.80 -8.52
N TYR A 74 6.05 8.34 -7.31
CA TYR A 74 5.31 9.52 -6.83
C TYR A 74 6.22 10.75 -6.64
N GLY A 75 7.42 10.76 -7.22
CA GLY A 75 8.41 11.84 -7.03
C GLY A 75 8.01 13.22 -7.56
N ASP A 76 6.96 13.32 -8.37
CA ASP A 76 6.38 14.59 -8.85
C ASP A 76 5.08 14.99 -8.12
N ALA A 77 4.66 14.24 -7.09
CA ALA A 77 3.43 14.46 -6.35
C ALA A 77 3.32 15.87 -5.77
N ALA A 78 4.37 16.34 -5.09
CA ALA A 78 4.40 17.67 -4.47
C ALA A 78 4.22 18.80 -5.51
N ARG A 79 4.92 18.71 -6.65
CA ARG A 79 4.80 19.66 -7.78
C ARG A 79 3.40 19.67 -8.40
N ARG A 80 2.67 18.56 -8.27
CA ARG A 80 1.28 18.42 -8.72
C ARG A 80 0.27 18.75 -7.61
N GLY A 81 0.71 19.35 -6.51
CA GLY A 81 -0.15 19.80 -5.43
C GLY A 81 -0.60 18.71 -4.45
N ALA A 82 -0.08 17.48 -4.57
CA ALA A 82 -0.43 16.38 -3.68
C ALA A 82 0.49 16.37 -2.45
N VAL A 83 -0.10 16.39 -1.25
CA VAL A 83 0.65 16.11 -0.02
C VAL A 83 0.85 14.61 0.12
N ALA A 84 1.99 14.17 0.62
CA ALA A 84 2.26 12.75 0.81
C ALA A 84 2.75 12.44 2.23
N ILE A 85 2.32 11.30 2.79
CA ILE A 85 2.92 10.72 3.98
C ILE A 85 3.50 9.32 3.69
N GLN A 86 4.72 9.09 4.13
CA GLN A 86 5.48 7.86 3.89
C GLN A 86 5.88 7.22 5.22
N ALA A 87 5.51 5.97 5.43
CA ALA A 87 5.91 5.24 6.63
C ALA A 87 7.44 5.15 6.73
N GLU A 88 7.99 5.38 7.92
CA GLU A 88 9.42 5.20 8.17
C GLU A 88 9.73 3.76 8.63
N TYR A 89 8.85 3.23 9.47
CA TYR A 89 8.96 1.89 10.03
C TYR A 89 8.31 0.84 9.14
N SER A 90 8.90 -0.36 9.16
CA SER A 90 8.38 -1.49 8.38
C SER A 90 6.99 -1.92 8.84
N ARG A 91 6.17 -2.41 7.90
CA ARG A 91 4.89 -3.05 8.23
C ARG A 91 5.04 -4.27 9.17
N LEU A 92 6.26 -4.81 9.29
CA LEU A 92 6.60 -5.86 10.26
C LEU A 92 6.59 -5.36 11.71
N VAL A 93 6.76 -4.04 11.92
CA VAL A 93 6.55 -3.38 13.21
C VAL A 93 5.05 -3.35 13.47
N VAL A 94 4.33 -2.59 12.63
CA VAL A 94 2.88 -2.46 12.63
C VAL A 94 2.39 -2.22 11.20
N ASP A 95 1.35 -2.93 10.79
CA ASP A 95 0.76 -2.76 9.47
C ASP A 95 -0.24 -1.59 9.50
N LEU A 96 0.19 -0.45 8.96
CA LEU A 96 -0.62 0.78 8.94
C LEU A 96 -1.88 0.67 8.07
N ASN A 97 -1.94 -0.31 7.15
CA ASN A 97 -3.12 -0.60 6.32
C ASN A 97 -4.00 -1.72 6.91
N ARG A 98 -3.95 -1.87 8.24
CA ARG A 98 -4.82 -2.74 9.05
C ARG A 98 -5.48 -1.94 10.16
N ALA A 99 -6.59 -2.47 10.66
CA ALA A 99 -7.25 -1.87 11.81
C ALA A 99 -6.49 -2.19 13.09
N ALA A 100 -6.48 -1.28 14.06
CA ALA A 100 -5.74 -1.46 15.32
C ALA A 100 -6.17 -2.72 16.11
N ASP A 101 -7.41 -3.16 15.89
CA ASP A 101 -8.05 -4.33 16.49
C ASP A 101 -7.99 -5.59 15.59
N ASP A 102 -7.42 -5.54 14.38
CA ASP A 102 -7.21 -6.72 13.50
C ASP A 102 -6.03 -7.57 14.02
N ILE A 103 -6.23 -8.22 15.15
CA ILE A 103 -5.24 -9.03 15.84
C ILE A 103 -5.75 -10.46 16.04
N SER A 104 -4.83 -11.43 15.98
CA SER A 104 -5.17 -12.82 16.29
C SER A 104 -5.10 -13.03 17.80
N ALA A 105 -6.03 -13.81 18.37
CA ALA A 105 -5.91 -14.30 19.75
C ALA A 105 -4.62 -15.14 19.96
N SER A 106 -4.09 -15.77 18.91
CA SER A 106 -2.79 -16.45 18.96
C SER A 106 -1.59 -15.51 19.06
N VAL A 107 -1.76 -14.22 18.78
CA VAL A 107 -0.71 -13.19 18.91
C VAL A 107 -0.86 -12.44 20.23
N VAL A 108 -2.08 -11.98 20.52
CA VAL A 108 -2.40 -11.20 21.73
C VAL A 108 -3.57 -11.90 22.44
N PRO A 109 -3.29 -12.92 23.27
CA PRO A 109 -4.33 -13.77 23.87
C PRO A 109 -5.17 -13.05 24.92
N ASP A 110 -4.63 -11.98 25.51
CA ASP A 110 -5.27 -11.12 26.51
C ASP A 110 -5.97 -9.90 25.89
N HIS A 111 -6.15 -9.84 24.56
CA HIS A 111 -6.88 -8.75 23.91
C HIS A 111 -8.37 -8.80 24.32
N PRO A 112 -8.95 -7.71 24.86
CA PRO A 112 -10.30 -7.74 25.42
C PRO A 112 -11.40 -7.88 24.36
N ASP A 113 -11.21 -7.30 23.17
CA ASP A 113 -12.22 -7.31 22.10
C ASP A 113 -11.59 -7.26 20.69
N PRO A 114 -10.93 -8.35 20.23
CA PRO A 114 -10.30 -8.35 18.91
C PRO A 114 -11.35 -8.37 17.81
N ARG A 115 -11.10 -7.66 16.71
CA ARG A 115 -12.04 -7.59 15.58
C ARG A 115 -12.33 -9.00 15.04
N PRO A 116 -13.61 -9.35 14.81
CA PRO A 116 -13.95 -10.58 14.11
C PRO A 116 -13.37 -10.60 12.69
N ARG A 117 -12.54 -11.58 12.37
CA ARG A 117 -11.98 -11.75 11.01
C ARG A 117 -13.08 -12.18 10.03
N ARG A 118 -13.66 -11.22 9.30
CA ARG A 118 -14.66 -11.47 8.24
C ARG A 118 -14.04 -11.29 6.86
N ARG A 119 -14.40 -12.16 5.91
CA ARG A 119 -14.13 -11.90 4.49
C ARG A 119 -15.06 -10.77 4.01
N PRO A 120 -14.53 -9.69 3.41
CA PRO A 120 -15.38 -8.64 2.84
C PRO A 120 -16.37 -9.23 1.82
N GLY A 121 -17.66 -8.88 1.94
CA GLY A 121 -18.70 -9.32 1.00
C GLY A 121 -19.35 -10.68 1.28
N VAL A 122 -18.98 -11.37 2.36
CA VAL A 122 -19.65 -12.62 2.78
C VAL A 122 -20.71 -12.31 3.86
N PRO A 123 -21.99 -12.68 3.67
CA PRO A 123 -23.05 -12.46 4.65
C PRO A 123 -22.78 -13.11 6.01
N VAL A 124 -23.26 -12.47 7.08
CA VAL A 124 -23.08 -12.87 8.49
C VAL A 124 -23.51 -14.32 8.76
N ALA A 125 -24.51 -14.83 8.04
CA ALA A 125 -25.03 -16.18 8.21
C ALA A 125 -24.13 -17.30 7.64
N ALA A 126 -23.13 -16.96 6.81
CA ALA A 126 -22.23 -17.94 6.19
C ALA A 126 -20.84 -18.02 6.87
N THR A 127 -20.61 -17.23 7.93
CA THR A 127 -19.38 -17.28 8.73
C THR A 127 -19.64 -18.04 10.03
N VAL A 128 -19.85 -19.34 9.93
CA VAL A 128 -19.74 -20.26 11.07
C VAL A 128 -18.67 -21.29 10.70
N ASP A 129 -17.43 -20.81 10.65
CA ASP A 129 -16.28 -21.67 10.81
C ASP A 129 -15.19 -20.83 11.48
N HIS A 130 -15.25 -20.78 12.82
CA HIS A 130 -14.25 -20.10 13.64
C HIS A 130 -12.87 -20.78 13.56
N ASP A 131 -12.82 -22.00 13.01
CA ASP A 131 -11.62 -22.84 12.93
C ASP A 131 -10.96 -22.87 11.54
N ALA A 132 -11.60 -22.32 10.51
CA ALA A 132 -10.95 -22.17 9.20
C ALA A 132 -9.84 -21.11 9.31
N PRO A 133 -8.55 -21.47 9.12
CA PRO A 133 -7.48 -20.48 9.15
C PRO A 133 -7.76 -19.43 8.07
N PRO A 134 -7.68 -18.13 8.36
CA PRO A 134 -7.73 -17.13 7.30
C PRO A 134 -6.63 -17.46 6.28
N PRO A 135 -6.78 -17.10 4.99
CA PRO A 135 -5.88 -17.55 3.92
C PRO A 135 -4.40 -17.19 4.14
N ARG A 136 -4.08 -16.33 5.12
CA ARG A 136 -2.74 -16.12 5.68
C ARG A 136 -2.86 -15.91 7.20
N PRO A 137 -2.85 -16.96 8.03
CA PRO A 137 -2.88 -16.79 9.48
C PRO A 137 -1.64 -16.00 9.91
N GLY A 138 -1.85 -14.90 10.65
CA GLY A 138 -0.75 -14.12 11.23
C GLY A 138 -0.30 -12.87 10.48
N ARG A 139 -1.12 -12.27 9.60
CA ARG A 139 -0.85 -10.95 8.98
C ARG A 139 -1.95 -9.93 9.27
N GLY A 140 -2.23 -9.74 10.55
CA GLY A 140 -3.09 -8.65 11.06
C GLY A 140 -2.30 -7.34 11.20
N VAL A 141 -2.72 -6.47 12.10
CA VAL A 141 -2.00 -5.22 12.42
C VAL A 141 -0.59 -5.46 12.98
N VAL A 142 -0.39 -6.60 13.63
CA VAL A 142 0.93 -7.13 13.97
C VAL A 142 1.08 -8.50 13.33
N TRP A 143 2.16 -8.68 12.58
CA TRP A 143 2.46 -9.93 11.90
C TRP A 143 3.11 -10.94 12.85
N THR A 144 2.87 -12.23 12.67
CA THR A 144 3.58 -13.27 13.41
C THR A 144 4.86 -13.71 12.71
N HIS A 145 4.82 -13.72 11.37
CA HIS A 145 5.91 -14.18 10.53
C HIS A 145 6.07 -13.26 9.32
N ALA A 146 7.32 -13.09 8.89
CA ALA A 146 7.66 -12.49 7.61
C ALA A 146 7.28 -13.41 6.42
N LEU A 147 7.43 -12.91 5.19
CA LEU A 147 7.12 -13.66 3.96
C LEU A 147 7.92 -14.94 3.81
N ASP A 148 9.15 -14.98 4.33
CA ASP A 148 10.06 -16.12 4.35
C ASP A 148 9.86 -17.03 5.58
N ASN A 149 8.75 -16.87 6.29
CA ASN A 149 8.37 -17.60 7.50
C ASN A 149 9.31 -17.39 8.70
N VAL A 150 10.11 -16.32 8.73
CA VAL A 150 10.87 -15.94 9.92
C VAL A 150 9.91 -15.42 11.01
N PRO A 151 9.91 -16.00 12.23
CA PRO A 151 9.09 -15.50 13.34
C PRO A 151 9.53 -14.09 13.77
N LEU A 152 8.56 -13.20 13.99
CA LEU A 152 8.80 -11.80 14.39
C LEU A 152 8.76 -11.62 15.92
N HIS A 153 8.18 -12.58 16.64
CA HIS A 153 8.02 -12.56 18.08
C HIS A 153 8.45 -13.91 18.68
N ARG A 154 9.06 -13.87 19.87
CA ARG A 154 9.52 -15.08 20.59
C ARG A 154 8.38 -15.82 21.31
N GLY A 155 7.20 -15.20 21.39
CA GLY A 155 6.00 -15.71 22.06
C GLY A 155 4.83 -14.74 21.89
N PRO A 156 3.71 -14.97 22.60
CA PRO A 156 2.57 -14.06 22.61
C PRO A 156 2.98 -12.64 23.08
N LEU A 157 2.34 -11.64 22.50
CA LEU A 157 2.45 -10.24 22.92
C LEU A 157 1.36 -9.94 23.94
N ALA A 158 1.71 -9.28 25.03
CA ALA A 158 0.71 -8.72 25.96
C ALA A 158 -0.08 -7.61 25.28
N TYR A 159 -1.35 -7.45 25.65
CA TYR A 159 -2.22 -6.40 25.11
C TYR A 159 -1.65 -5.00 25.36
N ALA A 160 -1.04 -4.76 26.53
CA ALA A 160 -0.36 -3.50 26.82
C ALA A 160 0.74 -3.16 25.80
N ALA A 161 1.56 -4.15 25.40
CA ALA A 161 2.61 -3.96 24.39
C ALA A 161 2.04 -3.70 22.99
N LEU A 162 0.88 -4.27 22.65
CA LEU A 162 0.14 -3.90 21.45
C LEU A 162 -0.31 -2.44 21.52
N CYS A 163 -0.94 -2.02 22.61
CA CYS A 163 -1.42 -0.64 22.79
C CYS A 163 -0.29 0.38 22.64
N GLU A 164 0.86 0.14 23.28
CA GLU A 164 2.04 1.01 23.14
C GLU A 164 2.51 1.09 21.68
N ARG A 165 2.52 -0.04 20.97
CA ARG A 165 2.90 -0.07 19.56
C ARG A 165 1.90 0.69 18.68
N ILE A 166 0.60 0.53 18.93
CA ILE A 166 -0.46 1.25 18.22
C ILE A 166 -0.34 2.75 18.45
N ALA A 167 -0.22 3.18 19.71
CA ALA A 167 -0.11 4.59 20.08
C ALA A 167 1.15 5.27 19.50
N ARG A 168 2.26 4.53 19.35
CA ARG A 168 3.51 5.09 18.83
C ARG A 168 3.59 5.18 17.32
N PHE A 169 3.01 4.22 16.60
CA PHE A 169 3.26 4.06 15.16
C PHE A 169 2.00 4.10 14.31
N HIS A 170 0.89 3.50 14.78
CA HIS A 170 -0.34 3.36 14.01
C HIS A 170 -1.26 4.58 14.14
N GLU A 171 -1.62 4.93 15.38
CA GLU A 171 -2.52 6.05 15.66
C GLU A 171 -2.00 7.38 15.10
N PRO A 172 -0.72 7.76 15.26
CA PRO A 172 -0.20 9.00 14.71
C PRO A 172 -0.29 9.06 13.18
N TYR A 173 -0.08 7.94 12.49
CA TYR A 173 -0.21 7.87 11.04
C TYR A 173 -1.66 8.03 10.59
N HIS A 174 -2.60 7.33 11.24
CA HIS A 174 -4.03 7.48 10.95
C HIS A 174 -4.51 8.89 11.29
N ARG A 175 -4.03 9.48 12.39
CA ARG A 175 -4.37 10.84 12.79
C ARG A 175 -3.84 11.88 11.80
N ALA A 176 -2.66 11.68 11.25
CA ALA A 176 -2.12 12.51 10.17
C ALA A 176 -3.05 12.51 8.95
N LEU A 177 -3.51 11.34 8.51
CA LEU A 177 -4.47 11.23 7.41
C LEU A 177 -5.78 11.95 7.73
N GLU A 178 -6.33 11.78 8.93
CA GLU A 178 -7.53 12.50 9.37
C GLU A 178 -7.37 14.02 9.24
N ILE A 179 -6.27 14.56 9.76
CA ILE A 179 -5.99 16.00 9.73
C ILE A 179 -5.82 16.48 8.29
N LEU A 180 -4.99 15.80 7.49
CA LEU A 180 -4.71 16.20 6.13
C LEU A 180 -5.99 16.17 5.28
N LEU A 181 -6.77 15.09 5.35
CA LEU A 181 -8.04 14.97 4.62
C LEU A 181 -9.06 16.01 5.08
N ALA A 182 -9.18 16.28 6.38
CA ALA A 182 -10.06 17.31 6.91
C ALA A 182 -9.67 18.71 6.41
N ARG A 183 -8.38 19.03 6.35
CA ARG A 183 -7.87 20.30 5.80
C ARG A 183 -8.24 20.46 4.32
N ARG A 184 -8.12 19.39 3.50
CA ARG A 184 -8.52 19.42 2.07
C ARG A 184 -10.02 19.59 1.92
N ARG A 185 -10.81 18.80 2.64
CA ARG A 185 -12.29 18.91 2.61
C ARG A 185 -12.75 20.30 2.99
N ALA A 186 -12.16 20.91 4.02
CA ALA A 186 -12.50 22.27 4.43
C ALA A 186 -12.19 23.33 3.36
N ARG A 187 -11.24 23.06 2.46
CA ARG A 187 -10.81 23.99 1.41
C ARG A 187 -11.52 23.78 0.08
N PHE A 188 -11.76 22.52 -0.31
CA PHE A 188 -12.28 22.15 -1.62
C PHE A 188 -13.72 21.62 -1.60
N GLY A 189 -14.31 21.47 -0.41
CA GLY A 189 -15.59 20.79 -0.22
C GLY A 189 -15.49 19.26 -0.20
N TYR A 190 -14.35 18.71 -0.64
CA TYR A 190 -14.05 17.28 -0.63
C TYR A 190 -12.54 17.02 -0.47
N ALA A 191 -12.18 15.77 -0.22
CA ALA A 191 -10.79 15.29 -0.22
C ALA A 191 -10.69 13.93 -0.90
N ILE A 192 -9.52 13.62 -1.45
CA ILE A 192 -9.20 12.33 -2.08
C ILE A 192 -7.97 11.75 -1.40
N LEU A 193 -8.10 10.52 -0.89
CA LEU A 193 -6.99 9.68 -0.45
C LEU A 193 -6.59 8.73 -1.58
N LEU A 194 -5.34 8.79 -2.01
CA LEU A 194 -4.71 7.74 -2.83
C LEU A 194 -3.77 6.92 -1.96
N ASP A 195 -4.17 5.70 -1.63
CA ASP A 195 -3.39 4.73 -0.89
C ASP A 195 -2.52 3.92 -1.87
N ALA A 196 -1.21 4.16 -1.86
CA ALA A 196 -0.27 3.68 -2.87
C ALA A 196 0.51 2.45 -2.40
N HIS A 197 0.44 1.38 -3.19
CA HIS A 197 0.98 0.05 -2.87
C HIS A 197 1.67 -0.60 -4.07
N SER A 198 2.45 -1.64 -3.80
CA SER A 198 2.97 -2.54 -4.82
C SER A 198 2.79 -4.01 -4.50
N MET A 199 2.44 -4.77 -5.52
CA MET A 199 2.10 -6.19 -5.42
C MET A 199 3.12 -7.09 -6.15
N PRO A 200 3.26 -8.37 -5.73
CA PRO A 200 4.09 -9.33 -6.43
C PRO A 200 3.62 -9.57 -7.88
N CYS A 201 4.55 -9.77 -8.81
CA CYS A 201 4.23 -10.01 -10.23
C CYS A 201 3.41 -11.27 -10.46
N SER A 202 3.44 -12.23 -9.52
CA SER A 202 2.66 -13.46 -9.57
C SER A 202 1.14 -13.24 -9.59
N VAL A 203 0.66 -12.03 -9.29
CA VAL A 203 -0.77 -11.67 -9.44
C VAL A 203 -1.21 -11.66 -10.92
N GLY A 204 -0.29 -11.38 -11.85
CA GLY A 204 -0.56 -11.45 -13.30
C GLY A 204 -1.39 -10.27 -13.84
N VAL A 205 -1.37 -9.12 -13.16
CA VAL A 205 -2.00 -7.86 -13.57
C VAL A 205 -0.99 -6.74 -13.34
N ASP A 206 -0.97 -5.73 -14.20
CA ASP A 206 0.01 -4.63 -14.09
C ASP A 206 -0.41 -3.60 -13.03
N LEU A 207 -1.68 -3.17 -13.06
CA LEU A 207 -2.25 -2.17 -12.17
C LEU A 207 -3.62 -2.61 -11.64
N VAL A 208 -3.88 -2.41 -10.35
CA VAL A 208 -5.20 -2.63 -9.75
C VAL A 208 -5.63 -1.39 -8.98
N VAL A 209 -6.82 -0.90 -9.30
CA VAL A 209 -7.49 0.17 -8.55
C VAL A 209 -8.49 -0.46 -7.57
N GLY A 210 -8.36 -0.19 -6.28
CA GLY A 210 -9.31 -0.61 -5.25
C GLY A 210 -10.18 0.56 -4.79
N SER A 211 -11.49 0.45 -4.91
CA SER A 211 -12.48 1.48 -4.50
C SER A 211 -13.52 0.95 -3.51
N LEU A 212 -13.27 -0.24 -2.97
CA LEU A 212 -14.19 -1.03 -2.17
C LEU A 212 -15.52 -1.30 -2.89
N CYS A 213 -15.44 -1.60 -4.20
CA CYS A 213 -16.59 -1.74 -5.10
C CYS A 213 -17.44 -0.47 -5.16
N GLY A 214 -16.80 0.69 -5.33
CA GLY A 214 -17.47 2.00 -5.43
C GLY A 214 -18.06 2.52 -4.11
N ARG A 215 -17.75 1.90 -2.97
CA ARG A 215 -18.20 2.38 -1.65
C ARG A 215 -17.26 3.41 -1.02
N ALA A 216 -15.99 3.39 -1.40
CA ALA A 216 -14.99 4.29 -0.82
C ALA A 216 -14.85 5.63 -1.56
N CYS A 217 -15.41 5.77 -2.76
CA CYS A 217 -15.34 7.00 -3.55
C CYS A 217 -16.61 7.23 -4.39
N GLY A 218 -16.79 8.45 -4.87
CA GLY A 218 -17.83 8.76 -5.86
C GLY A 218 -17.47 8.17 -7.23
N ALA A 219 -18.48 7.89 -8.05
CA ALA A 219 -18.28 7.27 -9.36
C ALA A 219 -17.43 8.14 -10.31
N ALA A 220 -17.46 9.47 -10.14
CA ALA A 220 -16.61 10.36 -10.91
C ALA A 220 -15.12 10.21 -10.55
N VAL A 221 -14.78 10.08 -9.25
CA VAL A 221 -13.39 9.88 -8.79
C VAL A 221 -12.84 8.55 -9.32
N GLU A 222 -13.65 7.48 -9.26
CA GLU A 222 -13.25 6.17 -9.80
C GLU A 222 -12.98 6.24 -11.31
N ARG A 223 -13.89 6.88 -12.08
CA ARG A 223 -13.69 7.08 -13.52
C ARG A 223 -12.48 7.94 -13.83
N MET A 224 -12.29 9.06 -13.13
CA MET A 224 -11.11 9.92 -13.31
C MET A 224 -9.82 9.13 -13.13
N ALA A 225 -9.76 8.23 -12.13
CA ALA A 225 -8.59 7.40 -11.89
C ALA A 225 -8.36 6.38 -13.03
N LEU A 226 -9.41 5.66 -13.43
CA LEU A 226 -9.33 4.68 -14.52
C LEU A 226 -8.96 5.35 -15.85
N ASP A 227 -9.64 6.44 -16.20
CA ASP A 227 -9.37 7.23 -17.40
C ASP A 227 -7.94 7.76 -17.38
N ALA A 228 -7.41 8.24 -16.26
CA ALA A 228 -6.02 8.71 -16.19
C ALA A 228 -5.00 7.58 -16.40
N LEU A 229 -5.29 6.37 -15.91
CA LEU A 229 -4.45 5.19 -16.07
C LEU A 229 -4.57 4.56 -17.47
N ASP A 230 -5.69 4.77 -18.18
CA ASP A 230 -5.96 4.24 -19.52
C ASP A 230 -5.64 5.23 -20.66
N ALA A 231 -5.97 6.51 -20.49
CA ALA A 231 -5.80 7.61 -21.45
C ALA A 231 -4.35 8.07 -21.56
N ALA A 232 -3.51 7.61 -20.66
CA ALA A 232 -2.10 7.60 -20.87
C ALA A 232 -1.76 6.66 -22.03
N ARG A 233 -2.01 7.08 -23.27
CA ARG A 233 -1.47 6.52 -24.49
C ARG A 233 -0.50 7.55 -25.05
N GLY A 234 0.69 7.12 -25.49
CA GLY A 234 1.55 7.98 -26.31
C GLY A 234 0.83 8.34 -27.62
N PRO A 235 1.28 9.40 -28.34
CA PRO A 235 0.73 9.70 -29.65
C PRO A 235 0.89 8.48 -30.58
N ALA A 236 -0.26 8.00 -31.08
CA ALA A 236 -0.49 7.06 -32.17
C ALA A 236 0.57 5.98 -32.48
N GLY A 237 0.26 4.72 -32.14
CA GLY A 237 0.98 3.56 -32.66
C GLY A 237 0.54 2.24 -32.04
N GLU A 238 -0.51 1.65 -32.63
CA GLU A 238 -0.90 0.22 -32.64
C GLU A 238 -0.99 -0.60 -31.33
N GLY A 239 -2.19 -1.17 -31.09
CA GLY A 239 -2.41 -2.28 -30.16
C GLY A 239 -3.08 -1.93 -28.83
N ALA A 240 -3.54 -2.97 -28.12
CA ALA A 240 -4.18 -2.94 -26.80
C ALA A 240 -3.41 -2.09 -25.77
N PRO A 241 -4.04 -1.61 -24.66
CA PRO A 241 -3.32 -0.85 -23.64
C PRO A 241 -2.07 -1.62 -23.19
N ARG A 242 -0.91 -0.95 -23.26
CA ARG A 242 0.39 -1.58 -23.01
C ARG A 242 0.51 -2.18 -21.61
N LEU A 243 -0.13 -1.54 -20.63
CA LEU A 243 -0.30 -2.05 -19.28
C LEU A 243 -1.78 -2.31 -18.99
N SER A 244 -2.06 -3.46 -18.39
CA SER A 244 -3.39 -3.87 -17.95
C SER A 244 -3.82 -3.14 -16.67
N VAL A 245 -5.07 -2.70 -16.63
CA VAL A 245 -5.69 -2.08 -15.44
C VAL A 245 -6.90 -2.91 -15.05
N ARG A 246 -7.02 -3.28 -13.78
CA ARG A 246 -8.23 -3.88 -13.21
C ARG A 246 -8.79 -3.03 -12.09
N LEU A 247 -10.10 -3.13 -11.91
CA LEU A 247 -10.81 -2.46 -10.83
C LEU A 247 -11.31 -3.53 -9.85
N ASN A 248 -10.98 -3.38 -8.57
CA ASN A 248 -11.46 -4.22 -7.48
C ASN A 248 -11.15 -5.73 -7.66
N ASP A 249 -10.10 -6.08 -8.40
CA ASP A 249 -9.69 -7.48 -8.61
C ASP A 249 -8.16 -7.61 -8.77
N PRO A 250 -7.47 -8.39 -7.91
CA PRO A 250 -7.98 -9.09 -6.72
C PRO A 250 -8.08 -8.18 -5.49
N TYR A 251 -7.62 -6.93 -5.58
CA TYR A 251 -7.54 -6.00 -4.45
C TYR A 251 -8.72 -5.01 -4.47
N LEU A 252 -9.57 -5.09 -3.43
CA LEU A 252 -10.72 -4.19 -3.26
C LEU A 252 -10.33 -2.84 -2.63
N GLY A 253 -9.16 -2.73 -2.00
CA GLY A 253 -8.79 -1.65 -1.09
C GLY A 253 -8.70 -2.12 0.36
N GLY A 254 -7.66 -1.68 1.06
CA GLY A 254 -7.31 -2.03 2.43
C GLY A 254 -8.07 -1.26 3.51
N GLU A 255 -7.53 -1.25 4.72
CA GLU A 255 -8.16 -0.56 5.86
C GLU A 255 -8.20 0.95 5.65
N LEU A 256 -7.15 1.57 5.11
CA LEU A 256 -7.11 3.01 4.89
C LEU A 256 -8.24 3.45 3.95
N VAL A 257 -8.40 2.75 2.82
CA VAL A 257 -9.53 2.98 1.90
C VAL A 257 -10.88 2.74 2.57
N ARG A 258 -11.02 1.67 3.35
CA ARG A 258 -12.27 1.35 4.06
C ARG A 258 -12.64 2.38 5.13
N ARG A 259 -11.66 2.85 5.91
CA ARG A 259 -11.87 3.75 7.06
C ARG A 259 -12.13 5.18 6.60
N PHE A 260 -11.34 5.66 5.65
CA PHE A 260 -11.37 7.05 5.20
C PHE A 260 -12.29 7.31 4.02
N GLY A 261 -12.57 6.29 3.19
CA GLY A 261 -13.54 6.38 2.10
C GLY A 261 -14.96 6.56 2.63
N ARG A 262 -15.38 7.82 2.74
CA ARG A 262 -16.71 8.25 3.20
C ARG A 262 -17.27 9.25 2.18
N PRO A 263 -17.64 8.79 0.97
CA PRO A 263 -18.05 9.69 -0.11
C PRO A 263 -19.23 10.58 0.28
N ALA A 264 -20.17 10.07 1.09
CA ALA A 264 -21.29 10.86 1.60
C ALA A 264 -20.87 12.02 2.54
N GLU A 265 -19.65 11.99 3.09
CA GLU A 265 -19.04 13.04 3.90
C GLU A 265 -18.00 13.86 3.09
N GLY A 266 -17.97 13.70 1.76
CA GLY A 266 -17.01 14.37 0.88
C GLY A 266 -15.57 13.87 1.01
N ILE A 267 -15.34 12.66 1.53
CA ILE A 267 -13.99 12.05 1.56
C ILE A 267 -14.00 10.82 0.67
N HIS A 268 -13.20 10.83 -0.38
CA HIS A 268 -13.06 9.73 -1.31
C HIS A 268 -11.73 9.01 -1.08
N ALA A 269 -11.69 7.70 -1.28
CA ALA A 269 -10.46 6.93 -1.17
C ALA A 269 -10.34 5.89 -2.28
N LEU A 270 -9.12 5.76 -2.82
CA LEU A 270 -8.71 4.77 -3.80
C LEU A 270 -7.42 4.10 -3.33
N GLN A 271 -7.26 2.82 -3.64
CA GLN A 271 -5.98 2.12 -3.55
C GLN A 271 -5.42 1.93 -4.97
N LEU A 272 -4.13 2.16 -5.16
CA LEU A 272 -3.43 1.76 -6.37
C LEU A 272 -2.36 0.71 -6.02
N GLU A 273 -2.52 -0.48 -6.58
CA GLU A 273 -1.53 -1.56 -6.53
C GLU A 273 -0.76 -1.60 -7.85
N VAL A 274 0.56 -1.53 -7.76
CA VAL A 274 1.47 -1.61 -8.92
C VAL A 274 2.23 -2.92 -8.90
N SER A 275 2.24 -3.65 -10.02
CA SER A 275 3.09 -4.83 -10.18
C SER A 275 4.57 -4.46 -10.08
N ARG A 276 5.29 -5.11 -9.17
CA ARG A 276 6.72 -4.84 -8.93
C ARG A 276 7.61 -5.14 -10.14
N ALA A 277 7.23 -6.09 -10.99
CA ALA A 277 7.93 -6.37 -12.24
C ALA A 277 8.04 -5.17 -13.19
N LEU A 278 7.15 -4.17 -13.06
CA LEU A 278 7.16 -2.98 -13.89
C LEU A 278 8.27 -1.99 -13.53
N TYR A 279 8.84 -2.08 -12.33
CA TYR A 279 9.83 -1.12 -11.85
C TYR A 279 11.06 -1.74 -11.16
N MET A 280 11.07 -3.06 -10.94
CA MET A 280 12.22 -3.76 -10.37
C MET A 280 12.31 -5.26 -10.69
N ASP A 281 13.51 -5.83 -10.53
CA ASP A 281 13.71 -7.28 -10.38
C ASP A 281 13.30 -7.67 -8.95
N GLU A 282 12.13 -8.29 -8.78
CA GLU A 282 11.64 -8.71 -7.46
C GLU A 282 12.55 -9.70 -6.73
N ARG A 283 13.37 -10.46 -7.47
CA ARG A 283 14.28 -11.44 -6.89
C ARG A 283 15.49 -10.76 -6.29
N THR A 284 15.99 -9.67 -6.88
CA THR A 284 17.18 -8.96 -6.37
C THR A 284 16.87 -7.61 -5.73
N LEU A 285 15.61 -7.15 -5.78
CA LEU A 285 15.15 -5.81 -5.41
C LEU A 285 15.91 -4.69 -6.14
N THR A 286 16.43 -4.99 -7.34
CA THR A 286 17.14 -4.03 -8.17
C THR A 286 16.14 -3.23 -8.99
N LEU A 287 16.12 -1.92 -8.81
CA LEU A 287 15.20 -1.03 -9.54
C LEU A 287 15.63 -0.88 -11.00
N TRP A 288 14.66 -0.75 -11.88
CA TRP A 288 14.89 -0.34 -13.27
C TRP A 288 15.34 1.12 -13.30
N GLN A 289 16.30 1.43 -14.17
CA GLN A 289 16.76 2.79 -14.40
C GLN A 289 16.45 3.21 -15.83
N LEU A 290 15.73 4.32 -15.96
CA LEU A 290 15.60 4.97 -17.26
C LEU A 290 16.88 5.77 -17.53
N PRO A 291 17.31 5.90 -18.81
CA PRO A 291 18.34 6.85 -19.18
C PRO A 291 17.94 8.25 -18.67
N ALA A 292 18.89 9.01 -18.15
CA ALA A 292 18.65 10.39 -17.77
C ALA A 292 18.12 11.16 -18.99
N SER A 293 16.92 11.72 -18.90
CA SER A 293 16.47 12.71 -19.87
C SER A 293 17.25 14.01 -19.65
N HIS A 294 17.48 14.77 -20.73
CA HIS A 294 18.21 16.04 -20.67
C HIS A 294 17.57 17.09 -19.72
N ASP A 295 16.33 16.86 -19.26
CA ASP A 295 15.59 17.72 -18.31
C ASP A 295 15.72 17.32 -16.82
N ASP A 296 16.29 16.16 -16.48
CA ASP A 296 16.20 15.60 -15.11
C ASP A 296 17.40 15.96 -14.20
N THR A 297 18.11 17.04 -14.48
CA THR A 297 19.26 17.49 -13.66
C THR A 297 18.83 18.26 -12.40
N ARG A 298 17.97 17.67 -11.56
CA ARG A 298 17.83 18.01 -10.12
C ARG A 298 16.75 17.17 -9.44
N ALA A 299 17.05 15.93 -9.06
CA ALA A 299 16.47 15.25 -7.88
C ALA A 299 16.99 13.81 -7.73
N THR A 300 18.30 13.59 -7.57
CA THR A 300 18.79 12.30 -7.08
C THR A 300 19.93 12.49 -6.10
N ALA A 301 19.61 12.46 -4.81
CA ALA A 301 20.60 12.21 -3.77
C ALA A 301 19.95 11.52 -2.57
N ARG A 302 19.89 10.19 -2.58
CA ARG A 302 20.43 9.38 -1.48
C ARG A 302 20.60 7.91 -1.88
N PRO A 303 21.81 7.32 -1.79
CA PRO A 303 21.93 5.87 -1.68
C PRO A 303 21.45 5.40 -0.30
N PRO A 304 20.96 4.16 -0.15
CA PRO A 304 20.67 3.58 1.16
C PRO A 304 21.96 3.51 1.99
N ALA A 305 21.88 3.87 3.27
CA ALA A 305 22.99 3.79 4.20
C ALA A 305 23.45 2.32 4.31
N SER A 306 24.68 2.04 3.86
CA SER A 306 25.37 0.82 4.21
C SER A 306 25.78 0.91 5.67
N ALA A 307 25.24 0.02 6.51
CA ALA A 307 25.76 -0.18 7.85
C ALA A 307 27.17 -0.79 7.72
N SER A 308 28.18 0.04 7.94
CA SER A 308 29.55 -0.43 8.16
C SER A 308 29.65 -0.98 9.58
N HIS A 309 29.98 -2.26 9.69
CA HIS A 309 30.55 -2.84 10.91
C HIS A 309 31.84 -3.55 10.52
N THR A 310 32.95 -2.93 10.90
CA THR A 310 34.30 -3.48 10.88
C THR A 310 34.47 -4.44 12.06
N GLY A 311 35.11 -5.60 11.83
CA GLY A 311 35.97 -6.22 12.86
C GLY A 311 35.73 -7.69 13.22
N ALA A 312 36.48 -8.55 12.51
CA ALA A 312 37.20 -9.74 13.00
C ALA A 312 36.45 -10.96 13.59
N GLY A 313 36.66 -12.12 12.95
CA GLY A 313 36.41 -13.43 13.53
C GLY A 313 36.21 -14.55 12.51
N GLU A 314 37.17 -14.78 11.60
CA GLU A 314 37.21 -16.00 10.79
C GLU A 314 37.32 -17.23 11.70
N ARG A 315 36.28 -18.06 11.73
CA ARG A 315 36.40 -19.49 11.98
C ARG A 315 35.44 -20.23 11.05
N ALA A 316 36.03 -21.00 10.15
CA ALA A 316 35.35 -21.94 9.28
C ALA A 316 34.51 -22.92 10.11
N ILE A 317 33.22 -23.02 9.78
CA ILE A 317 32.40 -24.17 10.15
C ILE A 317 31.70 -24.58 8.86
N ASP A 318 31.92 -25.84 8.53
CA ASP A 318 31.65 -26.44 7.24
C ASP A 318 30.15 -26.63 6.97
N ASP A 319 29.83 -26.62 5.69
CA ASP A 319 28.53 -26.81 5.04
C ASP A 319 27.77 -28.05 5.55
N ASN A 320 26.52 -27.87 5.99
CA ASN A 320 25.40 -28.67 5.46
C ASN A 320 24.02 -28.09 5.88
N GLY A 321 23.19 -27.71 4.90
CA GLY A 321 21.79 -27.34 5.16
C GLY A 321 21.20 -26.34 4.18
N ALA A 322 20.91 -26.80 2.96
CA ALA A 322 19.94 -26.27 1.99
C ALA A 322 19.44 -24.83 2.20
N ARG A 323 20.26 -23.82 1.87
CA ARG A 323 19.78 -22.47 1.56
C ARG A 323 19.75 -22.33 0.04
N GLY A 324 18.56 -22.09 -0.53
CA GLY A 324 18.40 -21.79 -1.94
C GLY A 324 19.30 -20.61 -2.34
N ARG A 325 20.44 -20.92 -2.97
CA ARG A 325 21.33 -19.93 -3.57
C ARG A 325 20.67 -19.40 -4.83
N TYR A 326 19.94 -18.30 -4.73
CA TYR A 326 19.58 -17.52 -5.91
C TYR A 326 20.85 -16.82 -6.44
N PRO A 327 21.11 -16.82 -7.76
CA PRO A 327 22.30 -16.18 -8.31
C PRO A 327 22.29 -14.67 -7.98
N LYS A 328 23.41 -14.17 -7.44
CA LYS A 328 23.55 -12.80 -6.90
C LYS A 328 23.60 -11.69 -7.96
N THR A 329 23.51 -12.00 -9.24
CA THR A 329 23.57 -11.00 -10.31
C THR A 329 22.15 -10.68 -10.80
N ALA A 330 21.79 -9.40 -10.75
CA ALA A 330 20.60 -8.88 -11.40
C ALA A 330 20.80 -8.98 -12.92
N THR A 331 19.80 -9.50 -13.63
CA THR A 331 19.80 -9.45 -15.09
C THR A 331 19.44 -8.02 -15.50
N PRO A 332 20.19 -7.37 -16.42
CA PRO A 332 19.80 -6.05 -16.90
C PRO A 332 18.40 -6.09 -17.52
N PRO A 333 17.58 -5.04 -17.35
CA PRO A 333 16.22 -5.03 -17.87
C PRO A 333 16.23 -5.04 -19.40
N SER A 334 15.30 -5.78 -19.99
CA SER A 334 15.03 -5.74 -21.42
C SER A 334 14.49 -4.36 -21.85
N ALA A 335 14.62 -4.04 -23.14
CA ALA A 335 14.04 -2.82 -23.71
C ALA A 335 12.52 -2.71 -23.46
N ARG A 336 11.81 -3.85 -23.48
CA ARG A 336 10.39 -3.90 -23.15
C ARG A 336 10.12 -3.50 -21.71
N GLN A 337 10.88 -4.03 -20.75
CA GLN A 337 10.75 -3.68 -19.32
C GLN A 337 11.03 -2.19 -19.08
N LEU A 338 12.08 -1.64 -19.69
CA LEU A 338 12.38 -0.20 -19.57
C LEU A 338 11.26 0.67 -20.14
N ALA A 339 10.72 0.30 -21.30
CA ALA A 339 9.59 1.00 -21.84
C ALA A 339 8.36 0.83 -20.92
N ASP A 340 8.10 -0.37 -20.36
CA ASP A 340 6.94 -0.62 -19.46
C ASP A 340 7.06 0.23 -18.20
N PHE A 341 8.28 0.39 -17.68
CA PHE A 341 8.57 1.28 -16.57
C PHE A 341 8.32 2.77 -16.91
N ALA A 342 8.75 3.23 -18.09
CA ALA A 342 8.48 4.59 -18.55
C ALA A 342 6.97 4.86 -18.69
N GLU A 343 6.24 3.88 -19.23
CA GLU A 343 4.79 3.93 -19.35
C GLU A 343 4.09 3.98 -17.98
N LEU A 344 4.53 3.15 -17.04
CA LEU A 344 4.05 3.16 -15.66
C LEU A 344 4.24 4.54 -15.01
N ARG A 345 5.45 5.11 -15.07
CA ARG A 345 5.74 6.45 -14.50
C ARG A 345 4.80 7.50 -15.09
N ARG A 346 4.56 7.44 -16.40
CA ARG A 346 3.66 8.38 -17.08
C ARG A 346 2.21 8.21 -16.62
N ARG A 347 1.71 6.98 -16.48
CA ARG A 347 0.36 6.68 -15.99
C ARG A 347 0.13 7.17 -14.56
N VAL A 348 1.07 6.89 -13.66
CA VAL A 348 1.01 7.35 -12.26
C VAL A 348 1.02 8.89 -12.21
N SER A 349 1.89 9.52 -13.00
CA SER A 349 1.95 10.98 -13.11
C SER A 349 0.63 11.59 -13.64
N CYS A 350 0.00 10.96 -14.64
CA CYS A 350 -1.33 11.35 -15.13
C CYS A 350 -2.42 11.20 -14.07
N LEU A 351 -2.39 10.10 -13.30
CA LEU A 351 -3.32 9.86 -12.20
C LEU A 351 -3.22 10.94 -11.13
N ILE A 352 -2.00 11.24 -10.66
CA ILE A 352 -1.77 12.28 -9.66
C ILE A 352 -2.31 13.62 -10.16
N ARG A 353 -2.00 13.99 -11.41
CA ARG A 353 -2.52 15.23 -12.01
C ARG A 353 -4.05 15.26 -12.02
N ALA A 354 -4.69 14.20 -12.51
CA ALA A 354 -6.15 14.13 -12.62
C ALA A 354 -6.84 14.24 -11.25
N LEU A 355 -6.28 13.62 -10.21
CA LEU A 355 -6.85 13.65 -8.87
C LEU A 355 -6.53 14.95 -8.10
N SER A 356 -5.46 15.66 -8.48
CA SER A 356 -5.09 16.96 -7.91
C SER A 356 -5.89 18.13 -8.50
N GLU A 357 -6.39 18.02 -9.72
CA GLU A 357 -7.16 19.11 -10.34
C GLU A 357 -8.53 19.26 -9.63
N PRO A 358 -8.84 20.43 -9.04
CA PRO A 358 -10.13 20.63 -8.39
C PRO A 358 -11.27 20.57 -9.40
N VAL A 359 -12.29 19.77 -9.08
CA VAL A 359 -13.55 19.73 -9.82
C VAL A 359 -14.68 20.25 -8.94
N ALA A 360 -15.78 20.69 -9.54
CA ALA A 360 -16.95 21.08 -8.75
C ALA A 360 -17.42 19.88 -7.90
N ALA A 361 -17.52 20.06 -6.58
CA ALA A 361 -17.86 18.98 -5.66
C ALA A 361 -19.20 18.27 -6.02
N THR A 362 -20.15 19.01 -6.59
CA THR A 362 -21.44 18.47 -7.09
C THR A 362 -21.29 17.42 -8.19
N LEU A 363 -20.18 17.43 -8.93
CA LEU A 363 -19.89 16.44 -9.97
C LEU A 363 -19.43 15.10 -9.39
N LEU A 364 -18.97 15.07 -8.14
CA LEU A 364 -18.43 13.87 -7.51
C LEU A 364 -19.54 12.94 -6.98
N ASP A 365 -20.66 13.51 -6.56
CA ASP A 365 -21.76 12.81 -5.90
C ASP A 365 -22.99 12.60 -6.78
N ASP A 366 -22.96 12.97 -8.07
CA ASP A 366 -24.13 12.87 -8.96
C ASP A 366 -24.65 11.40 -9.04
N PRO A 367 -25.85 11.12 -8.49
CA PRO A 367 -26.42 9.77 -8.48
C PRO A 367 -26.73 9.24 -9.89
N ARG A 368 -26.87 10.12 -10.90
CA ARG A 368 -27.07 9.73 -12.32
C ARG A 368 -25.86 9.02 -12.90
N HIS A 369 -24.70 9.13 -12.24
CA HIS A 369 -23.48 8.42 -12.61
C HIS A 369 -23.30 7.08 -11.87
N ARG A 370 -24.18 6.70 -10.94
CA ARG A 370 -24.20 5.36 -10.33
C ARG A 370 -24.86 4.30 -11.22
N THR A 371 -25.62 4.72 -12.22
CA THR A 371 -26.43 3.84 -13.07
C THR A 371 -25.85 3.70 -14.47
N ARG A 372 -24.67 3.05 -14.63
CA ARG A 372 -24.28 2.53 -15.95
C ARG A 372 -23.18 1.45 -15.97
N THR A 373 -23.09 0.58 -14.96
CA THR A 373 -22.33 -0.69 -15.07
C THR A 373 -22.94 -1.76 -14.17
N SER A 374 -24.10 -2.28 -14.57
CA SER A 374 -24.63 -3.54 -14.03
C SER A 374 -25.17 -4.41 -15.17
N SER A 375 -24.29 -4.80 -16.10
CA SER A 375 -24.38 -6.14 -16.68
C SER A 375 -23.70 -7.07 -15.68
N GLY A 376 -24.50 -7.89 -14.99
CA GLY A 376 -24.10 -8.64 -13.81
C GLY A 376 -22.78 -9.38 -13.94
N THR A 377 -21.78 -8.93 -13.20
CA THR A 377 -20.74 -9.82 -12.68
C THR A 377 -20.96 -9.84 -11.18
N SER A 378 -21.77 -10.80 -10.72
CA SER A 378 -21.79 -11.14 -9.31
C SER A 378 -20.36 -11.44 -8.87
N CYS A 379 -19.87 -10.77 -7.84
CA CYS A 379 -18.64 -11.14 -7.14
C CYS A 379 -18.87 -12.53 -6.53
N GLY A 380 -18.64 -13.57 -7.33
CA GLY A 380 -19.05 -14.94 -7.05
C GLY A 380 -17.85 -15.88 -7.15
N SER A 381 -17.45 -16.40 -5.98
CA SER A 381 -16.90 -17.75 -5.74
C SER A 381 -16.41 -18.50 -7.00
N SER A 382 -15.11 -18.49 -7.26
CA SER A 382 -14.49 -19.49 -8.13
C SER A 382 -14.60 -20.87 -7.47
N ARG A 383 -15.57 -21.69 -7.93
CA ARG A 383 -15.58 -23.13 -7.65
C ARG A 383 -14.35 -23.74 -8.34
N ALA A 384 -13.44 -24.30 -7.55
CA ALA A 384 -12.40 -25.17 -8.05
C ALA A 384 -13.05 -26.41 -8.68
N THR A 385 -12.79 -26.62 -9.97
CA THR A 385 -13.09 -27.88 -10.66
C THR A 385 -12.14 -28.95 -10.13
N ALA A 386 -12.68 -29.88 -9.33
CA ALA A 386 -12.00 -31.10 -8.94
C ALA A 386 -11.83 -31.99 -10.18
N THR A 387 -10.61 -32.10 -10.69
CA THR A 387 -10.25 -33.14 -11.65
C THR A 387 -10.20 -34.48 -10.93
N GLY A 388 -11.08 -35.39 -11.34
CA GLY A 388 -11.23 -36.71 -10.77
C GLY A 388 -10.03 -37.62 -11.07
N HIS A 389 -9.56 -38.32 -10.04
CA HIS A 389 -8.81 -39.56 -10.19
C HIS A 389 -9.79 -40.74 -10.26
N PRO A 390 -9.60 -41.70 -11.19
CA PRO A 390 -10.47 -42.87 -11.31
C PRO A 390 -10.16 -43.88 -10.20
N LYS A 391 -11.19 -44.26 -9.43
CA LYS A 391 -11.13 -45.43 -8.54
C LYS A 391 -11.25 -46.71 -9.37
N LEU A 392 -10.18 -47.50 -9.36
CA LEU A 392 -10.23 -48.93 -9.68
C LEU A 392 -11.10 -49.63 -8.62
N ARG A 393 -12.18 -50.30 -9.04
CA ARG A 393 -12.85 -51.34 -8.24
C ARG A 393 -12.88 -52.63 -9.05
N ALA A 394 -12.13 -53.62 -8.58
CA ALA A 394 -12.32 -55.01 -8.96
C ALA A 394 -13.41 -55.62 -8.07
N ARG A 395 -14.43 -56.18 -8.74
CA ARG A 395 -15.30 -57.33 -8.40
C ARG A 395 -15.28 -57.81 -6.93
N LEU A 396 -16.40 -57.68 -6.23
CA LEU A 396 -17.44 -58.71 -6.05
C LEU A 396 -18.64 -58.10 -5.31
#